data_AF-A0A1I3V636-F1
#
_entry.id   AF-A0A1I3V636-F1
#
_cell.length_a   1.000
_cell.length_b   1.000
_cell.length_c   1.000
_cell.angle_alpha   90.00
_cell.angle_beta   90.00
_cell.angle_gamma   90.00
#
_symmetry.space_group_name_H-M   'P 1'
#
loop_
_entity.id
_entity.type
_entity.pdbx_description
1 polymer ?
#
loop_
_entity_poly.entity_id
_entity_poly.type
_entity_poly.pdbx_seq_one_letter_code
_entity_poly.pdbx_strand_id
1 'polypeptide(L)'
;MRKRILLVGAAIIISSMLSSCGSEPSSASSEPMSYKDMKSMVIDILKTEDAQKALQESASSTTGNTGLGARLLSVQDQEQVRMAVKETLVSPDYNKVIEKLMTDPRFAGEFAKAVNKQNKQIHKDLLKDPSYQRDMIQAMKTPEMDKMILDVLQSTQYRKQVMTIMQESMQSPLYRLEILDLLKKAVQEELKPKPDEKVQKQKEGGGGDQGDQGGGGGDQGDGGMGEQGGG
;
A
#
# COMPACT_ATOMS: atom_id res chain seq x y z
N MET A 1 -88.82 -19.34 42.54
CA MET A 1 -88.83 -19.35 41.05
C MET A 1 -88.85 -17.96 40.41
N ARG A 2 -89.50 -16.93 40.98
CA ARG A 2 -89.52 -15.55 40.42
C ARG A 2 -88.13 -14.87 40.32
N LYS A 3 -87.21 -15.12 41.26
CA LYS A 3 -85.85 -14.52 41.24
C LYS A 3 -84.92 -15.11 40.17
N ARG A 4 -85.15 -16.36 39.72
CA ARG A 4 -84.39 -17.00 38.63
C ARG A 4 -84.86 -16.52 37.25
N ILE A 5 -86.15 -16.22 37.11
CA ILE A 5 -86.75 -15.62 35.90
C ILE A 5 -86.28 -14.16 35.73
N LEU A 6 -86.14 -13.40 36.82
CA LEU A 6 -85.56 -12.05 36.80
C LEU A 6 -84.06 -12.05 36.43
N LEU A 7 -83.29 -13.04 36.90
CA LEU A 7 -81.86 -13.19 36.56
C LEU A 7 -81.62 -13.62 35.11
N VAL A 8 -82.49 -14.48 34.55
CA VAL A 8 -82.41 -14.88 33.12
C VAL A 8 -82.90 -13.75 32.21
N GLY A 9 -83.90 -12.97 32.63
CA GLY A 9 -84.34 -11.78 31.89
C GLY A 9 -83.27 -10.68 31.80
N ALA A 10 -82.52 -10.46 32.89
CA ALA A 10 -81.41 -9.49 32.89
C ALA A 10 -80.25 -9.91 31.97
N ALA A 11 -79.96 -11.21 31.85
CA ALA A 11 -78.89 -11.71 30.97
C ALA A 11 -79.23 -11.59 29.47
N ILE A 12 -80.51 -11.70 29.11
CA ILE A 12 -80.99 -11.56 27.72
C ILE A 12 -80.96 -10.08 27.28
N ILE A 13 -81.26 -9.14 28.18
CA ILE A 13 -81.22 -7.69 27.91
C ILE A 13 -79.78 -7.17 27.76
N ILE A 14 -78.82 -7.80 28.44
CA ILE A 14 -77.39 -7.44 28.32
C ILE A 14 -76.79 -7.96 27.00
N SER A 15 -77.24 -9.09 26.46
CA SER A 15 -76.75 -9.60 25.16
C SER A 15 -77.23 -8.77 23.96
N SER A 16 -78.41 -8.14 24.03
CA SER A 16 -78.93 -7.31 22.94
C SER A 16 -78.28 -5.93 22.83
N MET A 17 -77.55 -5.48 23.87
CA MET A 17 -76.83 -4.19 23.83
C MET A 17 -75.43 -4.27 23.20
N LEU A 18 -74.88 -5.47 22.94
CA LEU A 18 -73.62 -5.63 22.20
C LEU A 18 -73.79 -5.76 20.67
N SER A 19 -75.01 -5.91 20.16
CA SER A 19 -75.29 -6.03 18.71
C SER A 19 -75.83 -4.75 18.06
N SER A 20 -75.76 -3.61 18.76
CA SER A 20 -76.18 -2.30 18.23
C SER A 20 -75.03 -1.30 18.18
N CYS A 21 -73.99 -1.63 17.42
CA CYS A 21 -73.14 -0.66 16.75
C CYS A 21 -73.02 -1.11 15.29
N GLY A 22 -73.96 -0.64 14.48
CA GLY A 22 -74.12 -1.02 13.08
C GLY A 22 -75.08 -0.05 12.41
N SER A 23 -74.66 1.21 12.28
CA SER A 23 -75.33 2.21 11.45
C SER A 23 -74.76 2.15 10.03
N GLU A 24 -75.60 1.77 9.07
CA GLU A 24 -75.38 2.00 7.63
C GLU A 24 -75.36 3.51 7.33
N PRO A 25 -74.62 3.98 6.31
CA PRO A 25 -75.28 4.14 5.01
C PRO A 25 -74.39 3.79 3.80
N SER A 26 -75.07 3.69 2.66
CA SER A 26 -74.60 3.95 1.28
C SER A 26 -73.78 2.87 0.56
N SER A 27 -74.53 2.04 -0.17
CA SER A 27 -74.36 1.84 -1.61
C SER A 27 -73.21 2.61 -2.29
N ALA A 28 -72.09 1.94 -2.51
CA ALA A 28 -71.25 2.11 -3.70
C ALA A 28 -70.25 0.95 -3.77
N SER A 29 -70.31 0.23 -4.88
CA SER A 29 -69.29 -0.66 -5.42
C SER A 29 -67.85 -0.26 -5.06
N SER A 30 -67.10 -1.13 -4.38
CA SER A 30 -65.64 -1.25 -4.55
C SER A 30 -65.09 -2.47 -3.82
N GLU A 31 -64.18 -3.17 -4.48
CA GLU A 31 -63.48 -4.38 -4.04
C GLU A 31 -62.80 -4.24 -2.67
N PRO A 32 -62.52 -5.36 -1.96
CA PRO A 32 -61.70 -5.31 -0.75
C PRO A 32 -60.33 -4.71 -1.09
N MET A 33 -60.05 -3.50 -0.59
CA MET A 33 -58.74 -2.86 -0.76
C MET A 33 -57.62 -3.85 -0.41
N SER A 34 -56.69 -4.04 -1.35
CA SER A 34 -55.55 -4.92 -1.17
C SER A 34 -54.64 -4.37 -0.07
N TYR A 35 -54.06 -5.26 0.75
CA TYR A 35 -53.05 -4.92 1.75
C TYR A 35 -51.90 -4.08 1.16
N LYS A 36 -51.60 -4.28 -0.12
CA LYS A 36 -50.60 -3.49 -0.86
C LYS A 36 -50.98 -2.02 -0.98
N ASP A 37 -52.25 -1.73 -1.24
CA ASP A 37 -52.76 -0.37 -1.43
C ASP A 37 -52.89 0.36 -0.08
N MET A 38 -53.31 -0.35 0.97
CA MET A 38 -53.26 0.17 2.34
C MET A 38 -51.82 0.45 2.80
N LYS A 39 -50.86 -0.43 2.46
CA LYS A 39 -49.45 -0.23 2.80
C LYS A 39 -48.86 0.97 2.09
N SER A 40 -49.12 1.16 0.80
CA SER A 40 -48.66 2.36 0.08
C SER A 40 -49.29 3.62 0.64
N MET A 41 -50.57 3.59 0.99
CA MET A 41 -51.25 4.72 1.62
C MET A 41 -50.62 5.09 2.96
N VAL A 42 -50.31 4.11 3.82
CA VAL A 42 -49.62 4.36 5.11
C VAL A 42 -48.20 4.89 4.90
N ILE A 43 -47.47 4.40 3.89
CA ILE A 43 -46.13 4.90 3.56
C ILE A 43 -46.19 6.35 3.07
N ASP A 44 -47.20 6.71 2.29
CA ASP A 44 -47.36 8.08 1.78
C ASP A 44 -47.81 9.03 2.91
N ILE A 45 -48.65 8.56 3.85
CA ILE A 45 -48.95 9.31 5.09
C ILE A 45 -47.67 9.56 5.89
N LEU A 46 -46.84 8.53 6.12
CA LEU A 46 -45.57 8.68 6.88
C LEU A 46 -44.54 9.59 6.19
N LYS A 47 -44.60 9.72 4.86
CA LYS A 47 -43.74 10.62 4.09
C LYS A 47 -44.25 12.05 4.04
N THR A 48 -45.50 12.30 4.42
CA THR A 48 -46.09 13.64 4.40
C THR A 48 -45.48 14.49 5.51
N GLU A 49 -45.27 15.79 5.24
CA GLU A 49 -44.63 16.72 6.18
C GLU A 49 -45.37 16.80 7.52
N ASP A 50 -46.70 16.65 7.53
CA ASP A 50 -47.49 16.61 8.75
C ASP A 50 -47.19 15.39 9.63
N ALA A 51 -46.91 14.21 9.04
CA ALA A 51 -46.52 13.03 9.79
C ALA A 51 -45.09 13.13 10.32
N GLN A 52 -44.18 13.74 9.55
CA GLN A 52 -42.83 14.04 10.02
C GLN A 52 -42.85 15.07 11.16
N LYS A 53 -43.69 16.09 11.05
CA LYS A 53 -43.89 17.12 12.07
C LYS A 53 -44.54 16.54 13.32
N ALA A 54 -45.57 15.69 13.18
CA ALA A 54 -46.17 14.97 14.30
C ALA A 54 -45.18 13.99 14.96
N LEU A 55 -44.30 13.34 14.19
CA LEU A 55 -43.23 12.50 14.74
C LEU A 55 -42.17 13.34 15.46
N GLN A 56 -41.78 14.48 14.91
CA GLN A 56 -40.84 15.41 15.54
C GLN A 56 -41.43 16.04 16.79
N GLU A 57 -42.71 16.38 16.79
CA GLU A 57 -43.45 16.89 17.93
C GLU A 57 -43.70 15.79 18.98
N SER A 58 -43.90 14.53 18.57
CA SER A 58 -43.95 13.37 19.48
C SER A 58 -42.59 13.05 20.09
N ALA A 59 -41.50 13.16 19.32
CA ALA A 59 -40.13 12.98 19.80
C ALA A 59 -39.74 14.14 20.72
N SER A 60 -40.17 15.36 20.42
CA SER A 60 -39.93 16.57 21.23
C SER A 60 -40.81 16.61 22.48
N SER A 61 -42.05 16.12 22.43
CA SER A 61 -42.95 16.02 23.59
C SER A 61 -42.62 14.80 24.47
N THR A 62 -42.07 13.73 23.91
CA THR A 62 -41.40 12.65 24.68
C THR A 62 -40.11 13.18 25.32
N THR A 63 -39.38 14.06 24.65
CA THR A 63 -38.23 14.81 25.20
C THR A 63 -38.67 15.84 26.26
N GLY A 64 -39.93 16.27 26.24
CA GLY A 64 -40.49 17.32 27.10
C GLY A 64 -40.96 16.86 28.49
N ASN A 65 -41.12 15.56 28.76
CA ASN A 65 -41.44 15.07 30.11
C ASN A 65 -41.03 13.62 30.44
N THR A 66 -40.24 12.98 29.58
CA THR A 66 -39.53 11.73 29.92
C THR A 66 -38.09 11.84 29.45
N GLY A 67 -37.19 12.15 30.39
CA GLY A 67 -35.77 12.40 30.14
C GLY A 67 -35.06 11.31 29.34
N LEU A 68 -35.00 11.52 28.02
CA LEU A 68 -34.11 10.81 27.09
C LEU A 68 -32.98 11.72 26.58
N GLY A 69 -32.77 12.88 27.21
CA GLY A 69 -31.66 13.79 26.92
C GLY A 69 -30.54 13.76 27.97
N ALA A 70 -30.84 13.33 29.19
CA ALA A 70 -29.90 13.23 30.30
C ALA A 70 -30.55 12.51 31.50
N ARG A 71 -31.08 11.29 31.30
CA ARG A 71 -30.95 10.34 32.41
C ARG A 71 -29.45 10.23 32.59
N LEU A 72 -28.92 10.82 33.67
CA LEU A 72 -27.63 10.43 34.19
C LEU A 72 -27.61 8.91 34.08
N LEU A 73 -26.72 8.37 33.24
CA LEU A 73 -26.52 6.94 33.14
C LEU A 73 -26.42 6.48 34.59
N SER A 74 -27.42 5.72 35.05
CA SER A 74 -27.29 5.11 36.36
C SER A 74 -26.00 4.28 36.31
N VAL A 75 -25.32 4.07 37.43
CA VAL A 75 -24.06 3.26 37.42
C VAL A 75 -24.28 1.92 36.71
N GLN A 76 -25.51 1.39 36.72
CA GLN A 76 -25.94 0.21 35.97
C GLN A 76 -25.99 0.42 34.45
N ASP A 77 -26.49 1.56 33.97
CA ASP A 77 -26.50 1.88 32.53
C ASP A 77 -25.09 2.12 31.98
N GLN A 78 -24.20 2.70 32.81
CA GLN A 78 -22.80 2.88 32.42
C GLN A 78 -22.06 1.54 32.29
N GLU A 79 -22.32 0.58 33.18
CA GLU A 79 -21.79 -0.78 33.05
C GLU A 79 -22.37 -1.52 31.84
N GLN A 80 -23.67 -1.36 31.55
CA GLN A 80 -24.27 -1.95 30.35
C GLN A 80 -23.68 -1.35 29.06
N VAL A 81 -23.47 -0.03 29.00
CA VAL A 81 -22.81 0.63 27.86
C VAL A 81 -21.36 0.15 27.73
N ARG A 82 -20.61 0.07 28.84
CA ARG A 82 -19.23 -0.43 28.83
C ARG A 82 -19.17 -1.89 28.34
N MET A 83 -20.09 -2.73 28.78
CA MET A 83 -20.18 -4.12 28.35
C MET A 83 -20.54 -4.24 26.87
N ALA A 84 -21.51 -3.48 26.38
CA ALA A 84 -21.87 -3.45 24.96
C ALA A 84 -20.71 -2.96 24.08
N VAL A 85 -19.97 -1.93 24.53
CA VAL A 85 -18.77 -1.45 23.83
C VAL A 85 -17.68 -2.51 23.85
N LYS A 86 -17.42 -3.15 24.99
CA LYS A 86 -16.43 -4.23 25.08
C LYS A 86 -16.79 -5.41 24.18
N GLU A 87 -18.05 -5.84 24.21
CA GLU A 87 -18.56 -6.93 23.39
C GLU A 87 -18.45 -6.59 21.90
N THR A 88 -18.79 -5.37 21.51
CA THR A 88 -18.63 -4.90 20.14
C THR A 88 -17.16 -4.88 19.73
N LEU A 89 -16.26 -4.29 20.52
CA LEU A 89 -14.83 -4.16 20.19
C LEU A 89 -14.09 -5.50 20.16
N VAL A 90 -14.53 -6.48 20.97
CA VAL A 90 -13.90 -7.82 21.03
C VAL A 90 -14.60 -8.81 20.11
N SER A 91 -15.75 -8.44 19.51
CA SER A 91 -16.45 -9.30 18.57
C SER A 91 -15.59 -9.59 17.33
N PRO A 92 -15.64 -10.82 16.78
CA PRO A 92 -14.90 -11.17 15.57
C PRO A 92 -15.36 -10.36 14.34
N ASP A 93 -16.59 -9.84 14.36
CA ASP A 93 -17.14 -9.02 13.28
C ASP A 93 -16.60 -7.58 13.28
N TYR A 94 -16.05 -7.09 14.40
CA TYR A 94 -15.45 -5.76 14.48
C TYR A 94 -14.19 -5.62 13.62
N ASN A 95 -13.45 -6.71 13.39
CA ASN A 95 -12.31 -6.72 12.48
C ASN A 95 -12.69 -6.24 11.07
N LYS A 96 -13.85 -6.69 10.55
CA LYS A 96 -14.35 -6.28 9.23
C LYS A 96 -14.73 -4.79 9.20
N VAL A 97 -15.26 -4.29 10.31
CA VAL A 97 -15.64 -2.88 10.47
C VAL A 97 -14.38 -2.00 10.50
N ILE A 98 -13.37 -2.39 11.28
CA ILE A 98 -12.09 -1.67 11.34
C ILE A 98 -11.35 -1.71 10.02
N GLU A 99 -11.32 -2.85 9.33
CA GLU A 99 -10.72 -2.96 8.00
C GLU A 99 -11.37 -1.99 7.02
N LYS A 100 -12.71 -1.99 6.94
CA LYS A 100 -13.46 -1.05 6.10
C LYS A 100 -13.20 0.41 6.49
N LEU A 101 -13.10 0.70 7.79
CA LEU A 101 -12.84 2.04 8.30
C LEU A 101 -11.42 2.51 7.95
N MET A 102 -10.41 1.64 8.06
CA MET A 102 -9.02 1.92 7.70
C MET A 102 -8.82 2.14 6.19
N THR A 103 -9.71 1.60 5.35
CA THR A 103 -9.69 1.88 3.90
C THR A 103 -10.32 3.24 3.53
N ASP A 104 -11.07 3.90 4.42
CA ASP A 104 -11.58 5.25 4.15
C ASP A 104 -10.42 6.26 4.27
N PRO A 105 -10.06 6.99 3.20
CA PRO A 105 -8.94 7.92 3.19
C PRO A 105 -9.09 9.07 4.20
N ARG A 106 -10.32 9.46 4.56
CA ARG A 106 -10.55 10.52 5.57
C ARG A 106 -10.19 10.02 6.96
N PHE A 107 -10.65 8.81 7.29
CA PHE A 107 -10.31 8.18 8.55
C PHE A 107 -8.82 7.83 8.61
N ALA A 108 -8.27 7.21 7.57
CA ALA A 108 -6.85 6.88 7.48
C ALA A 108 -5.97 8.13 7.61
N GLY A 109 -6.37 9.25 7.00
CA GLY A 109 -5.66 10.53 7.08
C GLY A 109 -5.63 11.11 8.49
N GLU A 110 -6.78 11.19 9.16
CA GLU A 110 -6.86 11.69 10.55
C GLU A 110 -6.19 10.73 11.54
N PHE A 111 -6.36 9.42 11.35
CA PHE A 111 -5.68 8.40 12.14
C PHE A 111 -4.15 8.51 11.99
N ALA A 112 -3.65 8.59 10.75
CA ALA A 112 -2.24 8.75 10.46
C ALA A 112 -1.68 10.01 11.12
N LYS A 113 -2.39 11.15 11.07
CA LYS A 113 -1.98 12.38 11.77
C LYS A 113 -1.90 12.19 13.28
N ALA A 114 -2.90 11.54 13.88
CA ALA A 114 -2.97 11.32 15.32
C ALA A 114 -1.85 10.41 15.83
N VAL A 115 -1.47 9.38 15.06
CA VAL A 115 -0.43 8.42 15.44
C VAL A 115 0.96 8.78 14.93
N ASN A 116 1.11 9.78 14.05
CA ASN A 116 2.37 10.08 13.37
C ASN A 116 3.54 10.29 14.33
N LYS A 117 3.31 11.00 15.44
CA LYS A 117 4.36 11.30 16.43
C LYS A 117 4.88 10.03 17.08
N GLN A 118 3.98 9.15 17.54
CA GLN A 118 4.32 7.86 18.13
C GLN A 118 4.93 6.94 17.08
N ASN A 119 4.38 6.89 15.87
CA ASN A 119 4.88 6.06 14.78
C ASN A 119 6.32 6.43 14.39
N LYS A 120 6.63 7.74 14.31
CA LYS A 120 8.01 8.21 14.10
C LYS A 120 8.95 7.79 15.22
N GLN A 121 8.49 7.80 16.46
CA GLN A 121 9.30 7.36 17.59
C GLN A 121 9.55 5.85 17.53
N ILE A 122 8.51 5.05 17.26
CA ILE A 122 8.63 3.60 17.07
C ILE A 122 9.63 3.29 15.96
N HIS A 123 9.53 3.93 14.79
CA HIS A 123 10.50 3.71 13.72
C HIS A 123 11.93 4.09 14.11
N LYS A 124 12.13 5.18 14.86
CA LYS A 124 13.46 5.56 15.37
C LYS A 124 14.04 4.56 16.35
N ASP A 125 13.20 3.96 17.18
CA ASP A 125 13.64 2.99 18.17
C ASP A 125 13.87 1.62 17.53
N LEU A 126 13.04 1.22 16.56
CA LEU A 126 13.27 0.05 15.71
C LEU A 126 14.59 0.16 14.93
N LEU A 127 14.93 1.34 14.41
CA LEU A 127 16.21 1.54 13.74
C LEU A 127 17.44 1.30 14.65
N LYS A 128 17.28 1.35 15.97
CA LYS A 128 18.34 1.04 16.94
C LYS A 128 18.34 -0.43 17.35
N ASP A 129 17.29 -1.17 17.02
CA ASP A 129 17.17 -2.59 17.34
C ASP A 129 18.05 -3.43 16.38
N PRO A 130 18.94 -4.29 16.91
CA PRO A 130 19.78 -5.16 16.07
C PRO A 130 19.01 -6.11 15.17
N SER A 131 17.83 -6.59 15.59
CA SER A 131 17.00 -7.49 14.77
C SER A 131 16.42 -6.75 13.58
N TYR A 132 15.83 -5.57 13.80
CA TYR A 132 15.26 -4.75 12.74
C TYR A 132 16.34 -4.27 11.76
N GLN A 133 17.55 -3.95 12.25
CA GLN A 133 18.69 -3.61 11.38
C GLN A 133 19.07 -4.78 10.46
N ARG A 134 19.09 -6.02 10.96
CA ARG A 134 19.38 -7.20 10.12
C ARG A 134 18.32 -7.37 9.03
N ASP A 135 17.06 -7.27 9.40
CA ASP A 135 15.94 -7.40 8.45
C ASP A 135 15.97 -6.27 7.42
N MET A 136 16.32 -5.04 7.84
CA MET A 136 16.48 -3.91 6.94
C MET A 136 17.66 -4.09 5.98
N ILE A 137 18.81 -4.57 6.46
CA ILE A 137 19.95 -4.90 5.60
C ILE A 137 19.57 -6.01 4.61
N GLN A 138 18.85 -7.02 5.07
CA GLN A 138 18.39 -8.12 4.21
C GLN A 138 17.41 -7.61 3.14
N ALA A 139 16.50 -6.71 3.50
CA ALA A 139 15.58 -6.06 2.57
C ALA A 139 16.30 -5.14 1.57
N MET A 140 17.46 -4.58 1.93
CA MET A 140 18.30 -3.79 1.03
C MET A 140 19.19 -4.62 0.10
N LYS A 141 19.41 -5.91 0.37
CA LYS A 141 20.18 -6.82 -0.49
C LYS A 141 19.34 -7.30 -1.69
N THR A 142 18.82 -6.36 -2.46
CA THR A 142 18.13 -6.66 -3.72
C THR A 142 19.07 -6.42 -4.90
N PRO A 143 18.88 -7.11 -6.04
CA PRO A 143 19.69 -6.88 -7.25
C PRO A 143 19.65 -5.43 -7.74
N GLU A 144 18.57 -4.69 -7.47
CA GLU A 144 18.45 -3.26 -7.79
C GLU A 144 19.39 -2.40 -6.95
N MET A 145 19.58 -2.75 -5.67
CA MET A 145 20.54 -2.07 -4.81
C MET A 145 21.97 -2.33 -5.27
N ASP A 146 22.28 -3.56 -5.69
CA ASP A 146 23.60 -3.89 -6.24
C ASP A 146 23.91 -3.06 -7.49
N LYS A 147 22.93 -2.87 -8.40
CA LYS A 147 23.09 -1.98 -9.56
C LYS A 147 23.32 -0.53 -9.14
N MET A 148 22.54 -0.02 -8.18
CA MET A 148 22.73 1.33 -7.66
C MET A 148 24.13 1.50 -7.04
N ILE A 149 24.61 0.52 -6.29
CA ILE A 149 25.97 0.53 -5.73
C ILE A 149 27.02 0.52 -6.85
N LEU A 150 26.85 -0.33 -7.87
CA LEU A 150 27.76 -0.38 -9.02
C LEU A 150 27.80 0.95 -9.79
N ASP A 151 26.66 1.60 -9.99
CA ASP A 151 26.59 2.92 -10.63
C ASP A 151 27.36 3.97 -9.82
N VAL A 152 27.25 3.93 -8.48
CA VAL A 152 28.03 4.81 -7.59
C VAL A 152 29.53 4.50 -7.68
N LEU A 153 29.93 3.23 -7.72
CA LEU A 153 31.33 2.83 -7.88
C LEU A 153 31.90 3.20 -9.26
N GLN A 154 31.06 3.19 -10.30
CA GLN A 154 31.47 3.59 -11.64
C GLN A 154 31.43 5.10 -11.85
N SER A 155 30.85 5.86 -10.91
CA SER A 155 30.77 7.31 -10.97
C SER A 155 32.14 7.98 -11.05
N THR A 156 32.20 9.11 -11.74
CA THR A 156 33.42 9.90 -11.88
C THR A 156 34.00 10.34 -10.53
N GLN A 157 33.15 10.57 -9.52
CA GLN A 157 33.60 10.95 -8.18
C GLN A 157 34.33 9.80 -7.49
N TYR A 158 33.76 8.59 -7.54
CA TYR A 158 34.42 7.42 -6.97
C TYR A 158 35.71 7.08 -7.72
N ARG A 159 35.73 7.21 -9.05
CA ARG A 159 36.96 7.01 -9.86
C ARG A 159 38.08 7.96 -9.45
N LYS A 160 37.79 9.23 -9.16
CA LYS A 160 38.80 10.18 -8.64
C LYS A 160 39.37 9.71 -7.30
N GLN A 161 38.50 9.28 -6.38
CA GLN A 161 38.95 8.74 -5.09
C GLN A 161 39.82 7.50 -5.28
N VAL A 162 39.43 6.59 -6.18
CA VAL A 162 40.23 5.40 -6.52
C VAL A 162 41.58 5.77 -7.11
N MET A 163 41.64 6.77 -8.00
CA MET A 163 42.92 7.26 -8.55
C MET A 163 43.82 7.82 -7.45
N THR A 164 43.27 8.59 -6.50
CA THR A 164 44.04 9.09 -5.34
C THR A 164 44.56 7.94 -4.48
N ILE A 165 43.70 6.97 -4.15
CA ILE A 165 44.10 5.78 -3.37
C ILE A 165 45.19 4.99 -4.11
N MET A 166 45.09 4.83 -5.44
CA MET A 166 46.13 4.17 -6.24
C MET A 166 47.44 4.96 -6.22
N GLN A 167 47.40 6.29 -6.34
CA GLN A 167 48.59 7.13 -6.25
C GLN A 167 49.26 7.03 -4.88
N GLU A 168 48.48 7.04 -3.80
CA GLU A 168 48.98 6.85 -2.44
C GLU A 168 49.55 5.44 -2.24
N SER A 169 48.87 4.41 -2.76
CA SER A 169 49.33 3.03 -2.70
C SER A 169 50.65 2.83 -3.44
N MET A 170 50.84 3.48 -4.60
CA MET A 170 52.11 3.49 -5.33
C MET A 170 53.25 4.20 -4.60
N GLN A 171 52.93 5.10 -3.66
CA GLN A 171 53.92 5.74 -2.82
C GLN A 171 54.32 4.87 -1.61
N SER A 172 53.53 3.82 -1.31
CA SER A 172 53.85 2.87 -0.25
C SER A 172 55.18 2.16 -0.53
N PRO A 173 56.13 2.16 0.43
CA PRO A 173 57.42 1.48 0.28
C PRO A 173 57.28 -0.01 -0.08
N LEU A 174 56.25 -0.69 0.45
CA LEU A 174 56.00 -2.10 0.13
C LEU A 174 55.67 -2.28 -1.36
N TYR A 175 54.80 -1.43 -1.90
CA TYR A 175 54.40 -1.50 -3.30
C TYR A 175 55.56 -1.14 -4.24
N ARG A 176 56.39 -0.16 -3.86
CA ARG A 176 57.60 0.19 -4.62
C ARG A 176 58.59 -0.96 -4.65
N LEU A 177 58.78 -1.67 -3.53
CA LEU A 177 59.67 -2.83 -3.48
C LEU A 177 59.16 -3.99 -4.35
N GLU A 178 57.85 -4.26 -4.33
CA GLU A 178 57.23 -5.27 -5.19
C GLU A 178 57.36 -4.92 -6.68
N ILE A 179 57.11 -3.66 -7.06
CA ILE A 179 57.33 -3.20 -8.43
C ILE A 179 58.80 -3.35 -8.84
N LEU A 180 59.74 -2.99 -7.96
CA LEU A 180 61.17 -3.13 -8.24
C LEU A 180 61.59 -4.60 -8.37
N ASP A 181 61.02 -5.51 -7.58
CA ASP A 181 61.28 -6.94 -7.71
C ASP A 181 60.70 -7.53 -9.00
N LEU A 182 59.48 -7.13 -9.37
CA LEU A 182 58.85 -7.48 -10.64
C LEU A 182 59.66 -6.97 -11.84
N LEU A 183 60.12 -5.72 -11.80
CA LEU A 183 60.97 -5.14 -12.84
C LEU A 183 62.30 -5.89 -12.96
N LYS A 184 62.93 -6.26 -11.83
CA LYS A 184 64.15 -7.08 -11.84
C LYS A 184 63.91 -8.45 -12.47
N LYS A 185 62.79 -9.10 -12.16
CA LYS A 185 62.43 -10.40 -12.76
C LYS A 185 62.17 -10.28 -14.25
N ALA A 186 61.39 -9.30 -14.70
CA ALA A 186 61.12 -9.06 -16.12
C ALA A 186 62.42 -8.80 -16.91
N VAL A 187 63.31 -7.96 -16.36
CA VAL A 187 64.62 -7.69 -16.97
C VAL A 187 65.50 -8.94 -16.99
N GLN A 188 65.47 -9.78 -15.95
CA GLN A 188 66.20 -11.06 -15.94
C GLN A 188 65.62 -12.07 -16.95
N GLU A 189 64.33 -12.03 -17.23
CA GLU A 189 63.69 -12.88 -18.24
C GLU A 189 64.01 -12.41 -19.66
N GLU A 190 64.07 -11.10 -19.92
CA GLU A 190 64.49 -10.57 -21.22
C GLU A 190 66.01 -10.66 -21.48
N LEU A 191 66.83 -10.55 -20.43
CA LEU A 191 68.29 -10.69 -20.53
C LEU A 191 68.75 -12.14 -20.60
N LYS A 192 67.88 -13.11 -20.26
CA LYS A 192 68.14 -14.52 -20.60
C LYS A 192 67.90 -14.66 -22.10
N PRO A 193 68.94 -14.94 -22.91
CA PRO A 193 68.73 -15.16 -24.34
C PRO A 193 67.74 -16.31 -24.51
N LYS A 194 66.62 -16.06 -25.19
CA LYS A 194 65.74 -17.13 -25.68
C LYS A 194 66.62 -18.09 -26.48
N PRO A 195 66.75 -19.38 -26.11
CA PRO A 195 67.64 -20.32 -26.79
C PRO A 195 67.22 -20.71 -28.22
N ASP A 196 66.36 -19.95 -28.89
CA ASP A 196 65.77 -20.31 -30.19
C ASP A 196 65.46 -19.12 -31.11
N GLU A 197 66.32 -18.09 -31.16
CA GLU A 197 66.46 -17.32 -32.40
C GLU A 197 67.69 -17.82 -33.15
N LYS A 198 67.46 -18.86 -33.98
CA LYS A 198 68.41 -19.32 -34.99
C LYS A 198 68.78 -18.16 -35.90
N VAL A 199 69.97 -17.63 -35.69
CA VAL A 199 70.76 -16.92 -36.70
C VAL A 199 70.95 -17.88 -37.89
N GLN A 200 70.10 -17.79 -38.90
CA GLN A 200 70.39 -18.36 -40.22
C GLN A 200 71.47 -17.49 -40.87
N LYS A 201 72.72 -17.92 -40.65
CA LYS A 201 73.89 -17.50 -41.39
C LYS A 201 73.82 -18.17 -42.78
N GLN A 202 73.24 -17.51 -43.76
CA GLN A 202 73.32 -17.93 -45.16
C GLN A 202 74.48 -17.19 -45.82
N LYS A 203 75.54 -17.92 -46.17
CA LYS A 203 76.62 -17.45 -47.03
C LYS A 203 76.83 -18.45 -48.17
N GLU A 204 76.61 -17.93 -49.37
CA GLU A 204 77.23 -18.22 -50.68
C GLU A 204 77.21 -19.65 -51.27
N GLY A 205 76.69 -19.75 -52.50
CA GLY A 205 76.88 -20.87 -53.42
C GLY A 205 75.90 -20.84 -54.58
N GLY A 206 76.29 -20.27 -55.72
CA GLY A 206 75.41 -19.89 -56.83
C GLY A 206 74.82 -21.01 -57.69
N GLY A 207 73.91 -20.62 -58.59
CA GLY A 207 73.41 -21.48 -59.66
C GLY A 207 72.08 -21.02 -60.29
N GLY A 208 72.17 -20.09 -61.25
CA GLY A 208 71.43 -20.13 -62.53
C GLY A 208 69.90 -20.13 -62.59
N ASP A 209 69.40 -18.99 -63.09
CA ASP A 209 68.53 -18.87 -64.28
C ASP A 209 67.00 -19.00 -64.20
N GLN A 210 66.37 -18.08 -64.93
CA GLN A 210 64.95 -17.93 -65.34
C GLN A 210 63.92 -17.70 -64.21
N GLY A 211 63.08 -16.67 -64.24
CA GLY A 211 62.67 -15.77 -65.30
C GLY A 211 61.21 -15.39 -65.04
N ASP A 212 60.86 -14.17 -65.44
CA ASP A 212 59.52 -13.73 -65.84
C ASP A 212 58.57 -13.04 -64.81
N GLN A 213 58.30 -11.78 -65.16
CA GLN A 213 57.07 -10.97 -65.07
C GLN A 213 56.32 -10.92 -63.73
N GLY A 214 56.19 -9.76 -63.08
CA GLY A 214 55.49 -8.54 -63.53
C GLY A 214 54.37 -8.28 -62.49
N GLY A 215 53.88 -7.10 -62.15
CA GLY A 215 54.06 -5.71 -62.51
C GLY A 215 52.96 -4.92 -61.75
N GLY A 216 53.12 -3.60 -61.59
CA GLY A 216 52.07 -2.65 -61.16
C GLY A 216 51.89 -2.53 -59.64
N GLY A 217 52.15 -1.38 -59.00
CA GLY A 217 51.49 -0.08 -59.18
C GLY A 217 50.38 -0.01 -58.12
N GLY A 218 50.33 0.92 -57.16
CA GLY A 218 50.48 2.37 -57.24
C GLY A 218 49.14 3.00 -56.80
N ASP A 219 49.22 4.17 -56.16
CA ASP A 219 48.13 5.09 -55.72
C ASP A 219 47.49 4.85 -54.32
N GLN A 220 47.73 5.73 -53.34
CA GLN A 220 47.05 7.03 -53.06
C GLN A 220 45.55 6.82 -52.80
N GLY A 221 44.92 7.29 -51.72
CA GLY A 221 45.12 8.50 -50.92
C GLY A 221 43.80 9.27 -50.97
N ASP A 222 43.10 9.43 -49.83
CA ASP A 222 42.06 10.46 -49.59
C ASP A 222 41.67 10.39 -48.10
N GLY A 223 41.84 11.42 -47.27
CA GLY A 223 40.92 12.56 -47.14
C GLY A 223 39.87 12.23 -46.06
N GLY A 224 39.77 12.84 -44.88
CA GLY A 224 39.98 14.23 -44.52
C GLY A 224 38.63 14.97 -44.43
N MET A 225 37.90 14.84 -43.30
CA MET A 225 36.82 15.76 -42.84
C MET A 225 36.38 15.28 -41.43
N GLY A 226 36.24 16.09 -40.39
CA GLY A 226 36.00 17.53 -40.32
C GLY A 226 34.60 17.79 -39.76
N GLU A 227 34.51 17.86 -38.42
CA GLU A 227 33.76 18.85 -37.63
C GLU A 227 32.25 19.10 -37.84
N GLN A 228 31.45 18.85 -36.79
CA GLN A 228 30.30 19.65 -36.30
C GLN A 228 29.78 18.98 -35.01
N GLY A 229 29.49 19.61 -33.87
CA GLY A 229 29.23 21.02 -33.59
C GLY A 229 27.80 21.18 -33.05
N GLY A 230 27.66 21.46 -31.74
CA GLY A 230 26.57 22.29 -31.19
C GLY A 230 25.26 21.60 -30.77
N GLY A 231 24.98 21.70 -29.46
CA GLY A 231 23.71 21.37 -28.80
C GLY A 231 23.87 21.39 -27.29
#